data_AF-E5SGR3-F1
#
_entry.id   AF-E5SGR3-F1
#
_cell.length_a   1.000
_cell.length_b   1.000
_cell.length_c   1.000
_cell.angle_alpha   90.00
_cell.angle_beta   90.00
_cell.angle_gamma   90.00
#
_symmetry.space_group_name_H-M   'P 1'
#
loop_
_entity.id
_entity.type
_entity.pdbx_description
1 polymer ?
#
loop_
_entity_poly.entity_id
_entity_poly.type
_entity_poly.pdbx_seq_one_letter_code
_entity_poly.pdbx_strand_id
1 'polypeptide(L)'
;MKSASGPIPVRPGDSLSALSPFVNTEGFLRVGGRLSRTALPWCHHHSLLLPRNGPVVELIVRRAHESEFHTGLNQTLTALRRRFWVVRGRQAVKRCTGACIICQKHDAPPFCPLMCDLPPERVTQSLPFNRVGLDFAGPLHVKD
;
A
#
# COMPACT_ATOMS: atom_id res chain seq x y z
N MET A 1 16.30 9.90 -30.27
CA MET A 1 17.42 9.55 -29.36
C MET A 1 17.45 10.58 -28.23
N LYS A 2 16.99 10.26 -27.02
CA LYS A 2 17.08 11.19 -25.88
C LYS A 2 18.39 10.92 -25.15
N SER A 3 19.41 11.70 -25.47
CA SER A 3 20.75 11.62 -24.90
C SER A 3 20.70 11.92 -23.39
N ALA A 4 21.49 11.18 -22.62
CA ALA A 4 21.76 11.48 -21.21
C ALA A 4 22.89 12.51 -21.13
N SER A 5 22.76 13.52 -20.27
CA SER A 5 23.96 14.17 -19.74
C SER A 5 24.66 13.18 -18.80
N GLY A 6 25.98 13.27 -18.71
CA GLY A 6 26.83 12.26 -18.06
C GLY A 6 26.44 11.92 -16.60
N PRO A 7 27.05 10.87 -16.03
CA PRO A 7 26.80 10.46 -14.66
C PRO A 7 27.10 11.60 -13.68
N ILE A 8 26.32 11.67 -12.60
CA ILE A 8 26.55 12.68 -11.56
C ILE A 8 27.55 12.15 -10.55
N PRO A 9 28.52 12.96 -10.08
CA PRO A 9 29.39 12.56 -8.99
C PRO A 9 28.57 12.36 -7.71
N VAL A 10 28.51 11.11 -7.24
CA VAL A 10 27.91 10.75 -5.96
C VAL A 10 29.02 10.25 -5.03
N ARG A 11 28.99 10.66 -3.76
CA ARG A 11 29.98 10.22 -2.77
C ARG A 11 29.85 8.71 -2.53
N PRO A 12 30.97 7.96 -2.46
CA PRO A 12 30.94 6.55 -2.05
C PRO A 12 30.27 6.40 -0.69
N GLY A 13 29.31 5.47 -0.58
CA GLY A 13 28.54 5.23 0.65
C GLY A 13 27.22 6.00 0.76
N ASP A 14 26.93 6.95 -0.14
CA ASP A 14 25.61 7.56 -0.22
C ASP A 14 24.59 6.55 -0.76
N SER A 15 23.39 6.54 -0.19
CA SER A 15 22.25 5.73 -0.64
C SER A 15 21.89 5.90 -2.12
N LEU A 16 22.27 7.03 -2.72
CA LEU A 16 22.07 7.34 -4.13
C LEU A 16 23.13 6.70 -5.04
N SER A 17 24.31 6.35 -4.54
CA SER A 17 25.39 5.77 -5.36
C SER A 17 24.97 4.46 -6.01
N ALA A 18 24.19 3.64 -5.30
CA ALA A 18 23.65 2.37 -5.78
C ALA A 18 22.63 2.51 -6.93
N LEU A 19 22.14 3.73 -7.20
CA LEU A 19 21.14 4.00 -8.24
C LEU A 19 21.75 4.49 -9.56
N SER A 20 23.08 4.64 -9.63
CA SER A 20 23.80 5.17 -10.81
C SER A 20 23.10 6.39 -11.44
N PRO A 21 22.85 7.47 -10.67
CA PRO A 21 22.00 8.55 -11.12
C PRO A 21 22.65 9.40 -12.21
N PHE A 22 21.83 9.91 -13.12
CA PHE A 22 22.25 10.81 -14.20
C PHE A 22 21.20 11.89 -14.45
N VAL A 23 21.59 12.99 -15.08
CA VAL A 23 20.66 14.03 -15.52
C VAL A 23 20.28 13.76 -16.98
N ASN A 24 18.99 13.84 -17.33
CA ASN A 24 18.58 13.74 -18.73
C ASN A 24 18.70 15.09 -19.45
N THR A 25 18.48 15.10 -20.76
CA THR A 25 18.44 16.31 -21.60
C THR A 25 17.41 17.35 -21.18
N GLU A 26 16.41 16.96 -20.39
CA GLU A 26 15.37 17.86 -19.85
C GLU A 26 15.77 18.44 -18.47
N GLY A 27 16.98 18.15 -17.97
CA GLY A 27 17.45 18.64 -16.66
C GLY A 27 16.94 17.86 -15.45
N PHE A 28 16.27 16.72 -15.66
CA PHE A 28 15.75 15.90 -14.57
C PHE A 28 16.72 14.82 -14.11
N LEU A 29 16.81 14.65 -12.79
CA LEU A 29 17.53 13.57 -12.15
C LEU A 29 16.81 12.24 -12.31
N ARG A 30 17.50 11.22 -12.83
CA ARG A 30 16.94 9.89 -13.11
C ARG A 30 17.84 8.78 -12.61
N VAL A 31 17.22 7.64 -12.38
CA VAL A 31 17.90 6.41 -11.98
C VAL A 31 18.51 5.71 -13.19
N GLY A 32 19.77 5.32 -13.07
CA GLY A 32 20.41 4.42 -14.02
C GLY A 32 19.86 3.01 -13.86
N GLY A 33 19.90 2.21 -14.93
CA GLY A 33 19.27 0.90 -14.91
C GLY A 33 19.92 -0.11 -15.84
N ARG A 34 19.65 -1.39 -15.58
CA ARG A 34 20.10 -2.53 -16.39
C ARG A 34 19.07 -2.98 -17.42
N LEU A 35 17.90 -2.34 -17.45
CA LEU A 35 16.78 -2.70 -18.33
C LEU A 35 16.81 -2.01 -19.69
N SER A 36 17.91 -1.33 -20.03
CA SER A 36 18.05 -0.53 -21.27
C SER A 36 17.80 -1.28 -22.57
N ARG A 37 17.92 -2.63 -22.57
CA ARG A 37 17.67 -3.49 -23.74
C ARG A 37 16.26 -4.07 -23.81
N THR A 38 15.39 -3.78 -22.84
CA THR A 38 14.02 -4.29 -22.83
C THR A 38 13.08 -3.37 -23.62
N ALA A 39 12.01 -3.92 -24.18
CA ALA A 39 11.01 -3.17 -24.96
C ALA A 39 10.09 -2.27 -24.11
N LEU A 40 10.39 -2.07 -22.82
CA LEU A 40 9.60 -1.20 -21.97
C LEU A 40 9.77 0.27 -22.36
N PRO A 41 8.79 1.12 -22.02
CA PRO A 41 8.93 2.57 -22.17
C PRO A 41 10.17 3.10 -21.45
N TRP A 42 10.81 4.11 -22.04
CA TRP A 42 12.04 4.67 -21.50
C TRP A 42 11.95 5.13 -20.03
N CYS A 43 10.79 5.67 -19.64
CA CYS A 43 10.53 6.09 -18.26
C CYS A 43 10.51 4.93 -17.25
N HIS A 44 10.25 3.69 -17.69
CA HIS A 44 10.32 2.51 -16.84
C HIS A 44 11.77 2.11 -16.57
N HIS A 45 12.66 2.25 -17.56
CA HIS A 45 14.09 2.01 -17.39
C HIS A 45 14.73 3.07 -16.49
N HIS A 46 14.35 4.32 -16.71
CA HIS A 46 14.98 5.50 -16.13
C HIS A 46 13.94 6.38 -15.43
N SER A 47 13.39 5.85 -14.34
CA SER A 47 12.44 6.58 -13.50
C SER A 47 13.03 7.87 -12.95
N LEU A 48 12.18 8.88 -12.79
CA LEU A 48 12.53 10.16 -12.17
C LEU A 48 12.90 9.94 -10.71
N LEU A 49 14.08 10.37 -10.31
CA LEU A 49 14.50 10.32 -8.92
C LEU A 49 13.80 11.44 -8.15
N LEU A 50 13.07 11.09 -7.09
CA LEU A 50 12.37 12.03 -6.24
C LEU A 50 12.99 12.04 -4.83
N PRO A 51 12.95 13.19 -4.13
CA PRO A 51 13.41 13.28 -2.75
C PRO A 51 12.59 12.35 -1.84
N ARG A 52 13.09 12.12 -0.63
CA ARG A 52 12.47 11.21 0.34
C ARG A 52 11.04 11.61 0.73
N ASN A 53 10.78 12.90 0.80
CA ASN A 53 9.56 13.50 1.32
C ASN A 53 9.30 14.85 0.67
N GLY A 54 8.09 15.35 0.87
CA GLY A 54 7.61 16.62 0.33
C GLY A 54 6.17 16.48 -0.15
N PRO A 55 5.40 17.59 -0.24
CA PRO A 55 3.98 17.54 -0.60
C PRO A 55 3.72 16.84 -1.94
N VAL A 56 4.55 17.13 -2.95
CA VAL A 56 4.43 16.52 -4.29
C VAL A 56 4.68 15.02 -4.25
N VAL A 57 5.69 14.57 -3.50
CA VAL A 57 6.01 13.14 -3.35
C VAL A 57 4.85 12.41 -2.69
N GLU A 58 4.26 13.00 -1.65
CA GLU A 58 3.12 12.40 -0.95
C GLU A 58 1.89 12.28 -1.84
N LEU A 59 1.60 13.30 -2.66
CA LEU A 59 0.53 13.26 -3.66
C LEU A 59 0.77 12.20 -4.73
N ILE A 60 2.01 12.06 -5.22
CA ILE A 60 2.37 11.04 -6.22
C ILE A 60 2.20 9.63 -5.64
N VAL A 61 2.70 9.39 -4.43
CA VAL A 61 2.58 8.08 -3.75
C VAL A 61 1.11 7.75 -3.49
N ARG A 62 0.31 8.73 -3.04
CA ARG A 62 -1.14 8.56 -2.83
C ARG A 62 -1.85 8.22 -4.13
N ARG A 63 -1.57 8.96 -5.20
CA ARG A 63 -2.17 8.69 -6.51
C ARG A 63 -1.82 7.29 -7.02
N ALA A 64 -0.57 6.84 -6.83
CA ALA A 64 -0.16 5.48 -7.20
C ALA A 64 -0.90 4.41 -6.40
N HIS A 65 -1.07 4.62 -5.09
CA HIS A 65 -1.82 3.72 -4.21
C HIS A 65 -3.30 3.62 -4.60
N GLU A 66 -3.95 4.75 -4.87
CA GLU A 66 -5.35 4.81 -5.31
C GLU A 66 -5.54 4.23 -6.72
N SER A 67 -4.61 4.47 -7.65
CA SER A 67 -4.68 3.92 -9.01
C SER A 67 -4.51 2.41 -9.06
N GLU A 68 -3.84 1.85 -8.06
CA GLU A 68 -3.67 0.41 -7.88
C GLU A 68 -4.69 -0.13 -6.85
N PHE A 69 -5.88 0.47 -6.78
CA PHE A 69 -7.04 0.00 -6.01
C PHE A 69 -6.74 -0.34 -4.55
N HIS A 70 -5.99 0.53 -3.87
CA HIS A 70 -5.65 0.36 -2.45
C HIS A 70 -4.84 -0.91 -2.14
N THR A 71 -4.08 -1.41 -3.11
CA THR A 71 -3.24 -2.59 -2.92
C THR A 71 -2.10 -2.35 -1.93
N GLY A 72 -1.55 -3.46 -1.44
CA GLY A 72 -0.50 -3.46 -0.45
C GLY A 72 0.81 -2.80 -0.91
N LEU A 73 1.76 -2.74 0.02
CA LEU A 73 3.00 -2.00 -0.11
C LEU A 73 3.81 -2.36 -1.36
N ASN A 74 3.96 -3.66 -1.66
CA ASN A 74 4.84 -4.11 -2.74
C ASN A 74 4.27 -3.76 -4.11
N GLN A 75 2.96 -3.88 -4.28
CA GLN A 75 2.29 -3.56 -5.54
C GLN A 75 2.30 -2.06 -5.79
N THR A 76 1.90 -1.27 -4.80
CA THR A 76 1.97 0.19 -4.87
C THR A 76 3.39 0.68 -5.18
N LEU A 77 4.41 0.10 -4.52
CA LEU A 77 5.81 0.45 -4.77
C LEU A 77 6.27 0.10 -6.20
N THR A 78 5.80 -1.03 -6.73
CA THR A 78 6.14 -1.47 -8.09
C THR A 78 5.50 -0.56 -9.13
N ALA A 79 4.23 -0.21 -8.94
CA ALA A 79 3.53 0.75 -9.80
C ALA A 79 4.18 2.13 -9.78
N LEU A 80 4.55 2.62 -8.59
CA LEU A 80 5.29 3.88 -8.42
C LEU A 80 6.61 3.87 -9.23
N ARG A 81 7.37 2.78 -9.14
CA ARG A 81 8.66 2.58 -9.83
C ARG A 81 8.58 2.46 -11.36
N ARG A 82 7.38 2.40 -11.95
CA ARG A 82 7.24 2.52 -13.41
C ARG A 82 7.61 3.93 -13.91
N ARG A 83 7.50 4.95 -13.05
CA ARG A 83 7.73 6.35 -13.45
C ARG A 83 8.61 7.12 -12.48
N PHE A 84 8.57 6.77 -11.19
CA PHE A 84 9.19 7.52 -10.12
C PHE A 84 9.97 6.62 -9.18
N TRP A 85 11.20 7.02 -8.88
CA TRP A 85 12.03 6.41 -7.87
C TRP A 85 12.16 7.35 -6.67
N VAL A 86 11.31 7.15 -5.67
CA VAL A 86 11.35 7.91 -4.42
C VAL A 86 12.46 7.37 -3.52
N VAL A 87 13.35 8.23 -3.04
CA VAL A 87 14.38 7.85 -2.04
C VAL A 87 13.69 7.34 -0.77
N ARG A 88 14.07 6.15 -0.29
CA ARG A 88 13.34 5.43 0.76
C ARG A 88 11.84 5.24 0.44
N GLY A 89 11.49 5.02 -0.82
CA GLY A 89 10.12 4.92 -1.32
C GLY A 89 9.25 3.88 -0.60
N ARG A 90 9.83 2.76 -0.15
CA ARG A 90 9.13 1.77 0.69
C ARG A 90 8.52 2.40 1.95
N GLN A 91 9.26 3.30 2.61
CA GLN A 91 8.79 4.01 3.80
C GLN A 91 7.70 5.03 3.45
N ALA A 92 7.81 5.69 2.29
CA ALA A 92 6.79 6.61 1.81
C ALA A 92 5.47 5.88 1.51
N VAL A 93 5.54 4.75 0.81
CA VAL A 93 4.37 3.89 0.55
C VAL A 93 3.77 3.38 1.86
N LYS A 94 4.58 2.86 2.79
CA LYS A 94 4.09 2.39 4.10
C LYS A 94 3.33 3.48 4.86
N ARG A 95 3.85 4.71 4.88
CA ARG A 95 3.16 5.86 5.49
C ARG A 95 1.84 6.16 4.77
N CYS A 96 1.82 6.14 3.44
CA CYS A 96 0.63 6.39 2.65
C CYS A 96 -0.46 5.34 2.91
N THR A 97 -0.14 4.05 2.84
CA THR A 97 -1.10 2.96 3.10
C THR A 97 -1.60 3.00 4.53
N GLY A 98 -0.70 3.21 5.51
CA GLY A 98 -1.08 3.30 6.92
C GLY A 98 -1.93 4.53 7.28
N ALA A 99 -1.90 5.60 6.48
CA ALA A 99 -2.75 6.78 6.64
C ALA A 99 -4.02 6.73 5.77
N CYS A 100 -4.18 5.71 4.91
CA CYS A 100 -5.33 5.57 4.04
C CYS A 100 -6.54 5.04 4.83
N ILE A 101 -7.61 5.83 4.93
CA ILE A 101 -8.83 5.47 5.66
C ILE A 101 -9.46 4.18 5.09
N ILE A 102 -9.41 3.99 3.77
CA ILE A 102 -9.96 2.80 3.11
C ILE A 102 -9.19 1.55 3.57
N CYS A 103 -7.85 1.57 3.48
CA CYS A 103 -7.02 0.47 3.97
C CYS A 103 -7.20 0.24 5.47
N GLN A 104 -7.22 1.30 6.29
CA GLN A 104 -7.43 1.17 7.73
C GLN A 104 -8.75 0.46 8.07
N LYS A 105 -9.83 0.74 7.33
CA LYS A 105 -11.12 0.07 7.51
C LYS A 105 -11.07 -1.40 7.08
N HIS A 106 -10.41 -1.71 5.98
CA HIS A 106 -10.28 -3.08 5.48
C HIS A 106 -9.35 -3.95 6.34
N ASP A 107 -8.27 -3.35 6.85
CA ASP A 107 -7.26 -4.02 7.67
C ASP A 107 -7.60 -3.98 9.18
N ALA A 108 -8.73 -3.36 9.56
CA ALA A 108 -9.14 -3.28 10.95
C ALA A 108 -9.35 -4.69 11.51
N PRO A 109 -8.77 -5.02 12.69
CA PRO A 109 -9.03 -6.30 13.31
C PRO A 109 -10.52 -6.43 13.64
N PRO A 110 -11.09 -7.64 13.57
CA PRO A 110 -12.46 -7.84 14.02
C PRO A 110 -12.55 -7.44 15.49
N PHE A 111 -13.68 -6.81 15.86
CA PHE A 111 -13.99 -6.60 17.26
C PHE A 111 -14.07 -7.97 17.94
N CYS A 112 -13.17 -8.21 18.89
CA CYS A 112 -13.15 -9.42 19.69
C CYS A 112 -13.68 -9.06 21.09
N PRO A 113 -15.01 -9.12 21.31
CA PRO A 113 -15.56 -8.87 22.64
C PRO A 113 -15.02 -9.91 23.62
N LEU A 114 -14.71 -9.49 24.84
CA LEU A 114 -14.57 -10.43 25.95
C LEU A 114 -15.93 -11.12 26.11
N MET A 115 -15.99 -12.42 25.84
CA MET A 115 -17.19 -13.20 26.09
C MET A 115 -17.43 -13.21 27.59
N CYS A 116 -18.62 -12.78 28.03
CA CYS A 116 -19.03 -12.96 29.41
C CYS A 116 -19.12 -14.46 29.74
N ASP A 117 -19.02 -14.79 31.03
CA ASP A 117 -19.30 -16.14 31.50
C ASP A 117 -20.68 -16.58 31.03
N LEU A 118 -20.78 -17.85 30.64
CA LEU A 118 -22.06 -18.43 30.26
C LEU A 118 -23.00 -18.38 31.47
N PRO A 119 -24.27 -18.00 31.27
CA PRO A 119 -25.24 -18.01 32.36
C PRO A 119 -25.39 -19.43 32.92
N PRO A 120 -25.62 -19.61 34.24
CA PRO A 120 -25.75 -20.92 34.88
C PRO A 120 -26.73 -21.85 34.17
N GLU A 121 -27.77 -21.27 33.56
CA GLU A 121 -28.79 -21.93 32.77
C GLU A 121 -28.21 -22.73 31.59
N ARG A 122 -27.09 -22.31 31.01
CA ARG A 122 -26.42 -22.99 29.89
C ARG A 122 -25.44 -24.08 30.30
N VAL A 123 -24.98 -24.09 31.55
CA VAL A 123 -23.85 -24.96 31.99
C VAL A 123 -24.20 -25.93 33.12
N THR A 124 -25.28 -25.68 33.85
CA THR A 124 -25.72 -26.59 34.92
C THR A 124 -26.67 -27.65 34.37
N GLN A 125 -26.56 -28.89 34.86
CA GLN A 125 -27.46 -29.97 34.47
C GLN A 125 -28.93 -29.63 34.79
N SER A 126 -29.83 -30.01 33.88
CA SER A 126 -31.27 -29.88 34.06
C SER A 126 -32.01 -30.97 33.31
N LEU A 127 -33.25 -31.25 33.69
CA LEU A 127 -34.10 -32.17 32.96
C LEU A 127 -34.39 -31.65 31.54
N PRO A 128 -34.67 -32.54 30.57
CA PRO A 128 -35.10 -32.12 29.24
C PRO A 128 -36.24 -31.11 29.31
N PHE A 129 -36.20 -30.08 28.46
CA PHE A 129 -37.20 -29.00 28.37
C PHE A 129 -37.33 -28.08 29.59
N ASN A 130 -36.52 -28.25 30.65
CA ASN A 130 -36.55 -27.38 31.83
C ASN A 130 -36.00 -25.96 31.55
N ARG A 131 -35.21 -25.81 30.48
CA ARG A 131 -34.66 -24.53 30.01
C ARG A 131 -34.80 -24.45 28.51
N VAL A 132 -35.43 -23.39 28.01
CA VAL A 132 -35.71 -23.20 26.59
C VAL A 132 -35.25 -21.80 26.18
N GLY A 133 -34.52 -21.71 25.06
CA GLY A 133 -34.21 -20.43 24.43
C GLY A 133 -35.34 -20.05 23.49
N LEU A 134 -35.85 -18.83 23.62
CA LEU A 134 -36.83 -18.27 22.70
C LEU A 134 -36.17 -17.12 21.94
N ASP A 135 -36.25 -17.17 20.62
CA ASP A 135 -35.79 -16.10 19.74
C ASP A 135 -36.89 -15.80 18.72
N PHE A 136 -37.05 -14.52 18.39
CA PHE A 136 -38.02 -14.12 17.39
C PHE A 136 -37.32 -14.08 16.03
N ALA A 137 -37.86 -14.83 15.07
CA ALA A 137 -37.50 -14.62 13.69
C ALA A 137 -37.96 -13.21 13.26
N GLY A 138 -37.12 -12.51 12.49
CA GLY A 138 -37.42 -11.20 11.93
C GLY A 138 -38.67 -11.20 11.03
N PRO A 139 -39.12 -10.03 10.55
CA PRO A 139 -40.41 -9.88 9.89
C PRO A 139 -40.62 -10.90 8.76
N LEU A 140 -41.56 -11.82 9.00
CA LEU A 140 -42.00 -12.81 8.03
C LEU A 140 -43.09 -12.18 7.18
N HIS A 141 -42.80 -11.96 5.90
CA HIS A 141 -43.79 -11.47 4.96
C HIS A 141 -44.68 -12.63 4.52
N VAL A 142 -45.94 -12.62 4.95
CA VAL A 142 -46.96 -13.54 4.46
C VAL A 142 -47.56 -12.93 3.19
N LYS A 143 -47.53 -13.68 2.09
CA LYS A 143 -48.31 -13.36 0.89
C LYS A 143 -49.67 -14.04 1.02
N ASP A 144 -50.73 -13.29 0.73
CA ASP A 144 -52.09 -13.81 0.59
C ASP A 144 -52.20 -14.79 -0.59
#